data_AF-A0A4U3ALC1-F1
#
_entry.id   AF-A0A4U3ALC1-F1
#
_cell.length_a   1.000
_cell.length_b   1.000
_cell.length_c   1.000
_cell.angle_alpha   90.00
_cell.angle_beta   90.00
_cell.angle_gamma   90.00
#
_symmetry.space_group_name_H-M   'P 1'
#
loop_
_entity.id
_entity.type
_entity.pdbx_description
1 polymer ?
#
loop_
_entity_poly.entity_id
_entity_poly.type
_entity_poly.pdbx_seq_one_letter_code
_entity_poly.pdbx_strand_id
1 'polypeptide(L)'
;LLQTMFDFQNDLLFIVEDDEIVDCNTNFLEFFGYENLFAYREQHLVFAEHFIRENGYYSTTHDITWLDDTLSYDRRIKMSNYEGEVSTFLLRATPLPEDLSRFIVKCTEITELDEIYQEQERLAMIDSLTEIYNRLKFQQILEAEWDNAMRNDEKIALILFDIDNFKTVNDTYGHDFGDLALIQLAELMKSKVEQQHVFARWGGEEFIILVTNTVEKEAFQVAESLRFFIETKHFSGISKLTASFGVALYEQGITREELMQRADIALYEAKKNGKNQVCVYRKEKK
;
A
#
# COMPACT_ATOMS: atom_id res chain seq x y z
N LEU A 1 18.56 21.44 -36.07
CA LEU A 1 17.88 20.19 -36.46
C LEU A 1 17.88 19.17 -35.33
N LEU A 2 19.04 18.69 -34.86
CA LEU A 2 19.12 17.90 -33.61
C LEU A 2 18.63 18.70 -32.39
N GLN A 3 19.23 19.86 -32.11
CA GLN A 3 18.82 20.74 -30.99
C GLN A 3 17.34 21.14 -31.04
N THR A 4 16.83 21.42 -32.24
CA THR A 4 15.41 21.76 -32.50
C THR A 4 14.43 20.59 -32.29
N MET A 5 14.90 19.34 -32.38
CA MET A 5 14.10 18.15 -32.04
C MET A 5 14.11 17.86 -30.54
N PHE A 6 15.18 18.23 -29.83
CA PHE A 6 15.29 18.15 -28.37
C PHE A 6 14.35 19.13 -27.66
N ASP A 7 14.07 20.29 -28.25
CA ASP A 7 13.15 21.30 -27.69
C ASP A 7 11.66 21.00 -27.96
N PHE A 8 11.33 20.04 -28.83
CA PHE A 8 9.94 19.70 -29.18
C PHE A 8 9.30 18.67 -28.24
N GLN A 9 10.09 18.05 -27.35
CA GLN A 9 9.58 17.22 -26.26
C GLN A 9 9.46 18.07 -25.00
N ASN A 10 8.30 18.08 -24.33
CA ASN A 10 8.11 18.75 -23.03
C ASN A 10 8.91 18.11 -21.88
N ASP A 11 9.82 17.19 -22.19
CA ASP A 11 10.66 16.52 -21.21
C ASP A 11 11.80 17.44 -20.76
N LEU A 12 12.19 17.31 -19.49
CA LEU A 12 13.43 17.91 -19.00
C LEU A 12 14.57 16.96 -19.37
N LEU A 13 15.53 17.45 -20.14
CA LEU A 13 16.65 16.66 -20.64
C LEU A 13 17.96 17.30 -20.23
N PHE A 14 18.85 16.52 -19.65
CA PHE A 14 20.17 17.01 -19.23
C PHE A 14 21.20 15.89 -19.22
N ILE A 15 22.48 16.28 -19.31
CA ILE A 15 23.63 15.37 -19.29
C ILE A 15 24.32 15.52 -17.95
N VAL A 16 24.64 14.38 -17.34
CA VAL A 16 25.36 14.29 -16.06
C VAL A 16 26.71 13.63 -16.26
N GLU A 17 27.75 14.18 -15.63
CA GLU A 17 29.11 13.64 -15.53
C GLU A 17 29.58 13.84 -14.08
N ASP A 18 30.00 12.77 -13.40
CA ASP A 18 30.40 12.80 -11.98
C ASP A 18 29.36 13.48 -11.05
N ASP A 19 28.08 13.12 -11.20
CA ASP A 19 26.89 13.71 -10.52
C ASP A 19 26.64 15.21 -10.80
N GLU A 20 27.44 15.86 -11.64
CA GLU A 20 27.24 17.25 -12.06
C GLU A 20 26.50 17.35 -13.40
N ILE A 21 25.58 18.33 -13.51
CA ILE A 21 24.93 18.64 -14.78
C ILE A 21 25.91 19.42 -15.68
N VAL A 22 26.25 18.85 -16.83
CA VAL A 22 27.18 19.44 -17.80
C VAL A 22 26.49 20.06 -19.01
N ASP A 23 25.26 19.64 -19.32
CA ASP A 23 24.45 20.22 -20.41
C ASP A 23 22.96 19.99 -20.14
N CYS A 24 22.08 20.82 -20.71
CA CYS A 24 20.62 20.68 -20.58
C CYS A 24 19.85 21.33 -21.73
N ASN A 25 18.60 20.91 -21.94
CA ASN A 25 17.69 21.58 -22.88
C ASN A 25 17.07 22.84 -22.27
N THR A 26 16.41 23.64 -23.12
CA THR A 26 15.76 24.89 -22.72
C THR A 26 14.65 24.64 -21.68
N ASN A 27 13.87 23.58 -21.87
CA ASN A 27 12.75 23.24 -20.97
C ASN A 27 13.21 22.99 -19.52
N PHE A 28 14.39 22.38 -19.31
CA PHE A 28 14.99 22.23 -17.99
C PHE A 28 15.20 23.60 -17.31
N LEU A 29 15.78 24.55 -18.04
CA LEU A 29 16.07 25.88 -17.51
C LEU A 29 14.80 26.68 -17.25
N GLU A 30 13.84 26.63 -18.16
CA GLU A 30 12.53 27.27 -18.01
C GLU A 30 11.76 26.71 -16.81
N PHE A 31 11.77 25.39 -16.61
CA PHE A 31 11.11 24.74 -15.47
C PHE A 31 11.63 25.25 -14.13
N PHE A 32 12.95 25.44 -14.00
CA PHE A 32 13.58 25.95 -12.78
C PHE A 32 13.73 27.48 -12.74
N GLY A 33 13.34 28.20 -13.79
CA GLY A 33 13.36 29.67 -13.83
C GLY A 33 14.75 30.29 -13.99
N TYR A 34 15.68 29.61 -14.67
CA TYR A 34 17.04 30.09 -14.89
C TYR A 34 17.29 30.48 -16.36
N GLU A 35 18.09 31.51 -16.58
CA GLU A 35 18.42 31.98 -17.94
C GLU A 35 19.43 31.08 -18.68
N ASN A 36 20.26 30.36 -17.92
CA ASN A 36 21.32 29.49 -18.44
C ASN A 36 21.83 28.51 -17.36
N LEU A 37 22.52 27.46 -17.79
CA LEU A 37 23.04 26.42 -16.90
C LEU A 37 24.06 26.95 -15.88
N PHE A 38 24.82 27.99 -16.21
CA PHE A 38 25.77 28.59 -15.27
C PHE A 38 25.05 29.18 -14.05
N ALA A 39 23.99 29.97 -14.27
CA ALA A 39 23.18 30.54 -13.20
C ALA A 39 22.49 29.47 -12.33
N TYR A 40 22.03 28.37 -12.94
CA TYR A 40 21.47 27.22 -12.22
C TYR A 40 22.50 26.59 -11.27
N ARG A 41 23.70 26.31 -11.79
CA ARG A 41 24.79 25.65 -11.03
C ARG A 41 25.37 26.50 -9.89
N GLU A 42 25.14 27.82 -9.89
CA GLU A 42 25.54 28.66 -8.75
C GLU A 42 24.65 28.43 -7.51
N GLN A 43 23.42 27.94 -7.70
CA GLN A 43 22.47 27.72 -6.61
C GLN A 43 22.26 26.24 -6.28
N HIS A 44 22.52 25.36 -7.25
CA HIS A 44 22.20 23.94 -7.18
C HIS A 44 23.45 23.09 -7.41
N LEU A 45 23.77 22.24 -6.43
CA LEU A 45 24.94 21.36 -6.46
C LEU A 45 24.59 19.98 -7.02
N VAL A 46 23.38 19.48 -6.76
CA VAL A 46 22.98 18.13 -7.14
C VAL A 46 21.51 18.14 -7.50
N PHE A 47 21.17 17.62 -8.68
CA PHE A 47 19.80 17.60 -9.19
C PHE A 47 18.75 17.04 -8.19
N ALA A 48 19.14 16.04 -7.41
CA ALA A 48 18.27 15.40 -6.40
C ALA A 48 17.79 16.35 -5.29
N GLU A 49 18.36 17.55 -5.14
CA GLU A 49 17.87 18.57 -4.20
C GLU A 49 16.45 19.07 -4.51
N HIS A 50 16.00 18.89 -5.76
CA HIS A 50 14.64 19.22 -6.17
C HIS A 50 13.61 18.14 -5.81
N PHE A 51 14.04 16.97 -5.32
CA PHE A 51 13.13 15.86 -5.06
C PHE A 51 12.32 16.10 -3.78
N ILE A 52 11.01 16.21 -3.95
CA ILE A 52 10.07 16.35 -2.85
C ILE A 52 9.90 14.99 -2.17
N ARG A 53 10.09 14.98 -0.84
CA ARG A 53 9.93 13.77 -0.03
C ARG A 53 8.45 13.50 0.24
N GLU A 54 7.90 12.51 -0.45
CA GLU A 54 6.52 12.05 -0.31
C GLU A 54 6.46 10.51 -0.42
N ASN A 55 5.59 9.86 0.36
CA ASN A 55 5.43 8.40 0.32
C ASN A 55 5.02 7.93 -1.09
N GLY A 56 5.68 6.89 -1.59
CA GLY A 56 5.44 6.34 -2.93
C GLY A 56 6.30 6.96 -4.05
N TYR A 57 7.06 8.02 -3.74
CA TYR A 57 7.99 8.66 -4.67
C TYR A 57 9.43 8.50 -4.19
N TYR A 58 10.34 8.41 -5.16
CA TYR A 58 11.76 8.35 -4.91
C TYR A 58 12.27 9.70 -4.38
N SER A 59 13.03 9.63 -3.31
CA SER A 59 13.80 10.75 -2.74
C SER A 59 15.09 10.18 -2.17
N THR A 60 16.15 10.98 -2.17
CA THR A 60 17.45 10.55 -1.65
C THR A 60 17.52 10.69 -0.13
N THR A 61 18.29 9.81 0.51
CA THR A 61 18.78 9.99 1.88
C THR A 61 20.28 10.33 1.82
N HIS A 62 20.84 10.90 2.89
CA HIS A 62 22.09 11.68 2.92
C HIS A 62 23.40 10.99 2.46
N ASP A 63 23.35 9.76 1.91
CA ASP A 63 24.53 8.95 1.58
C ASP A 63 24.45 8.21 0.23
N ILE A 64 23.52 8.56 -0.69
CA ILE A 64 23.33 7.84 -1.97
C ILE A 64 23.39 8.78 -3.19
N THR A 65 24.16 8.37 -4.20
CA THR A 65 24.20 8.92 -5.56
C THR A 65 22.90 8.55 -6.29
N TRP A 66 21.99 9.52 -6.48
CA TRP A 66 20.69 9.32 -7.15
C TRP A 66 20.82 8.70 -8.55
N LEU A 67 21.96 8.92 -9.20
CA LEU A 67 22.25 8.43 -10.54
C LEU A 67 22.35 6.90 -10.59
N ASP A 68 23.08 6.28 -9.66
CA ASP A 68 23.27 4.82 -9.60
C ASP A 68 21.94 4.08 -9.40
N ASP A 69 21.08 4.63 -8.54
CA ASP A 69 19.73 4.12 -8.30
C ASP A 69 18.87 4.19 -9.57
N THR A 70 18.95 5.31 -10.28
CA THR A 70 18.18 5.57 -11.49
C THR A 70 18.66 4.73 -12.67
N LEU A 71 19.94 4.37 -12.73
CA LEU A 71 20.49 3.44 -13.73
C LEU A 71 19.93 2.02 -13.57
N SER A 72 19.54 1.65 -12.35
CA SER A 72 19.00 0.31 -12.08
C SER A 72 17.52 0.19 -12.45
N TYR A 73 16.71 1.22 -12.16
CA TYR A 73 15.31 1.28 -12.56
C TYR A 73 14.84 2.73 -12.73
N ASP A 74 13.84 2.95 -13.57
CA ASP A 74 13.15 4.24 -13.64
C ASP A 74 12.61 4.62 -12.26
N ARG A 75 12.69 5.92 -11.92
CA ARG A 75 12.22 6.46 -10.64
C ARG A 75 11.07 7.43 -10.85
N ARG A 76 10.01 7.31 -10.05
CA ARG A 76 8.99 8.36 -9.94
C ARG A 76 9.44 9.37 -8.91
N ILE A 77 9.58 10.63 -9.30
CA ILE A 77 9.97 11.74 -8.42
C ILE A 77 8.90 12.83 -8.45
N LYS A 78 8.81 13.62 -7.39
CA LYS A 78 8.07 14.88 -7.39
C LYS A 78 9.04 16.05 -7.35
N MET A 79 8.75 17.09 -8.12
CA MET A 79 9.52 18.33 -8.14
C MET A 79 8.56 19.50 -8.28
N SER A 80 8.99 20.67 -7.80
CA SER A 80 8.29 21.94 -8.03
C SER A 80 8.99 22.77 -9.10
N ASN A 81 8.23 23.42 -9.97
CA ASN A 81 8.75 24.46 -10.86
C ASN A 81 9.10 25.74 -10.07
N TYR A 82 9.65 26.76 -10.74
CA TYR A 82 10.01 28.04 -10.11
C TYR A 82 8.83 28.83 -9.53
N GLU A 83 7.60 28.53 -9.97
CA GLU A 83 6.35 29.13 -9.45
C GLU A 83 5.81 28.37 -8.22
N GLY A 84 6.41 27.22 -7.88
CA GLY A 84 6.01 26.36 -6.77
C GLY A 84 4.94 25.32 -7.12
N GLU A 85 4.57 25.17 -8.39
CA GLU A 85 3.65 24.13 -8.83
C GLU A 85 4.34 22.77 -8.82
N VAL A 86 3.70 21.77 -8.23
CA VAL A 86 4.26 20.42 -8.05
C VAL A 86 3.77 19.48 -9.13
N SER A 87 4.70 18.83 -9.81
CA SER A 87 4.43 17.80 -10.82
C SER A 87 5.17 16.50 -10.52
N THR A 88 4.63 15.39 -11.03
CA THR A 88 5.26 14.06 -10.95
C THR A 88 6.03 13.79 -12.23
N PHE A 89 7.27 13.31 -12.10
CA PHE A 89 8.12 12.95 -13.23
C PHE A 89 8.58 11.49 -13.16
N LEU A 90 8.67 10.84 -14.32
CA LEU A 90 9.43 9.62 -14.51
C LEU A 90 10.86 9.99 -14.90
N LEU A 91 11.79 9.71 -13.99
CA LEU A 91 13.22 9.91 -14.13
C LEU A 91 13.87 8.65 -14.70
N ARG A 92 14.57 8.79 -15.83
CA ARG A 92 15.37 7.74 -16.45
C ARG A 92 16.76 8.27 -16.78
N ALA A 93 17.78 7.52 -16.39
CA ALA A 93 19.17 7.76 -16.75
C ALA A 93 19.65 6.69 -17.75
N THR A 94 20.44 7.08 -18.75
CA THR A 94 21.00 6.14 -19.72
C THR A 94 22.43 6.57 -20.07
N PRO A 95 23.42 5.66 -20.04
CA PRO A 95 24.79 6.00 -20.39
C PRO A 95 24.89 6.37 -21.88
N LEU A 96 25.77 7.33 -22.19
CA LEU A 96 26.08 7.69 -23.56
C LEU A 96 26.90 6.57 -24.23
N PRO A 97 26.51 6.09 -25.44
CA PRO A 97 27.20 4.96 -26.08
C PRO A 97 28.69 5.21 -26.37
N GLU A 98 29.06 6.47 -26.64
CA GLU A 98 30.43 6.87 -27.00
C GLU A 98 31.25 7.33 -25.78
N ASP A 99 30.62 7.57 -24.63
CA ASP A 99 31.26 8.07 -23.42
C ASP A 99 30.54 7.58 -22.15
N LEU A 100 31.11 6.55 -21.51
CA LEU A 100 30.51 5.91 -20.35
C LEU A 100 30.63 6.72 -19.05
N SER A 101 31.39 7.83 -19.03
CA SER A 101 31.37 8.75 -17.88
C SER A 101 30.16 9.68 -17.89
N ARG A 102 29.43 9.73 -19.01
CA ARG A 102 28.31 10.65 -19.20
C ARG A 102 26.98 9.93 -19.35
N PHE A 103 25.96 10.52 -18.75
CA PHE A 103 24.62 9.97 -18.71
C PHE A 103 23.64 11.00 -19.24
N ILE A 104 22.78 10.59 -20.17
CA ILE A 104 21.59 11.37 -20.53
C ILE A 104 20.51 11.03 -19.51
N VAL A 105 19.98 12.07 -18.89
CA VAL A 105 18.88 11.99 -17.95
C VAL A 105 17.66 12.65 -18.55
N LYS A 106 16.54 11.94 -18.45
CA LYS A 106 15.25 12.36 -18.97
C LYS A 106 14.22 12.33 -17.84
N CYS A 107 13.57 13.47 -17.64
CA CYS A 107 12.40 13.60 -16.78
C CYS A 107 11.17 13.81 -17.66
N THR A 108 10.30 12.80 -17.72
CA THR A 108 9.01 12.92 -18.40
C THR A 108 7.93 13.24 -17.39
N GLU A 109 7.22 14.35 -17.58
CA GLU A 109 6.07 14.67 -16.74
C GLU A 109 4.97 13.63 -16.94
N ILE A 110 4.53 13.05 -15.83
CA ILE A 110 3.50 12.00 -15.79
C ILE A 110 2.40 12.35 -14.78
N THR A 111 2.25 13.62 -14.38
CA THR A 111 1.29 14.05 -13.34
C THR A 111 -0.11 13.51 -13.59
N GLU A 112 -0.72 13.82 -14.74
CA GLU A 112 -2.08 13.35 -15.08
C GLU A 112 -2.16 11.82 -15.14
N LEU A 113 -1.13 11.16 -15.70
CA LEU A 113 -1.09 9.72 -15.83
C LEU A 113 -0.99 9.04 -14.45
N ASP A 114 -0.14 9.56 -13.58
CA ASP A 114 0.07 9.09 -12.21
C ASP A 114 -1.17 9.34 -11.35
N GLU A 115 -1.85 10.47 -11.50
CA GLU A 115 -3.15 10.74 -10.87
C GLU A 115 -4.23 9.75 -11.33
N ILE A 116 -4.31 9.45 -12.63
CA ILE A 116 -5.24 8.43 -13.16
C ILE A 116 -4.88 7.06 -12.59
N TYR A 117 -3.60 6.69 -12.55
CA TYR A 117 -3.17 5.41 -11.97
C TYR A 117 -3.50 5.33 -10.48
N GLN A 118 -3.27 6.39 -9.72
CA GLN A 118 -3.62 6.44 -8.30
C GLN A 118 -5.12 6.39 -8.08
N GLU A 119 -5.92 7.05 -8.91
CA GLU A 119 -7.38 6.96 -8.84
C GLU A 119 -7.86 5.55 -9.22
N GLN A 120 -7.26 4.91 -10.22
CA GLN A 120 -7.54 3.50 -10.54
C GLN A 120 -7.15 2.56 -9.41
N GLU A 121 -5.98 2.76 -8.78
CA GLU A 121 -5.59 2.01 -7.60
C GLU A 121 -6.57 2.24 -6.45
N ARG A 122 -7.02 3.49 -6.24
CA ARG A 122 -8.00 3.85 -5.21
C ARG A 122 -9.35 3.18 -5.46
N LEU A 123 -9.82 3.11 -6.71
CA LEU A 123 -11.01 2.36 -7.10
C LEU A 123 -10.79 0.84 -6.94
N ALA A 124 -9.57 0.36 -7.16
CA ALA A 124 -9.16 -1.02 -6.97
C ALA A 124 -8.83 -1.38 -5.51
N MET A 125 -9.08 -0.51 -4.53
CA MET A 125 -8.89 -0.79 -3.09
C MET A 125 -10.14 -1.33 -2.40
N ILE A 126 -11.29 -1.35 -3.10
CA ILE A 126 -12.57 -1.82 -2.60
C ILE A 126 -12.89 -3.18 -3.21
N ASP A 127 -13.43 -4.10 -2.40
CA ASP A 127 -13.98 -5.35 -2.90
C ASP A 127 -15.32 -5.09 -3.60
N SER A 128 -15.40 -5.41 -4.89
CA SER A 128 -16.54 -5.07 -5.75
C SER A 128 -17.86 -5.77 -5.39
N LEU A 129 -17.83 -6.79 -4.54
CA LEU A 129 -19.04 -7.46 -4.07
C LEU A 129 -19.51 -6.86 -2.75
N THR A 130 -18.59 -6.67 -1.80
CA THR A 130 -18.92 -6.35 -0.41
C THR A 130 -18.77 -4.87 -0.05
N GLU A 131 -18.20 -4.05 -0.94
CA GLU A 131 -18.04 -2.59 -0.77
C GLU A 131 -17.27 -2.19 0.52
N ILE A 132 -16.38 -3.07 0.96
CA ILE A 132 -15.38 -2.82 2.02
C ILE A 132 -13.98 -2.85 1.41
N TYR A 133 -12.96 -2.52 2.21
CA TYR A 133 -11.59 -2.63 1.76
C TYR A 133 -11.26 -4.05 1.30
N ASN A 134 -10.44 -4.17 0.27
CA ASN A 134 -9.91 -5.45 -0.16
C ASN A 134 -8.54 -5.74 0.46
N ARG A 135 -8.00 -6.91 0.13
CA ARG A 135 -6.68 -7.36 0.55
C ARG A 135 -5.56 -6.35 0.26
N LEU A 136 -5.55 -5.73 -0.91
CA LEU A 136 -4.50 -4.77 -1.30
C LEU A 136 -4.52 -3.56 -0.36
N LYS A 137 -5.70 -2.98 -0.13
CA LYS A 137 -5.83 -1.83 0.78
C LYS A 137 -5.47 -2.19 2.21
N PHE A 138 -5.89 -3.37 2.67
CA PHE A 138 -5.53 -3.84 4.00
C PHE A 138 -4.02 -3.93 4.21
N GLN A 139 -3.29 -4.49 3.24
CA GLN A 139 -1.84 -4.61 3.31
C GLN A 139 -1.14 -3.25 3.39
N GLN A 140 -1.59 -2.26 2.60
CA GLN A 140 -1.06 -0.90 2.66
C GLN A 140 -1.28 -0.25 4.03
N ILE A 141 -2.47 -0.42 4.61
CA ILE A 141 -2.76 0.15 5.94
C ILE A 141 -1.95 -0.58 7.02
N LEU A 142 -1.87 -1.92 6.95
CA LEU A 142 -1.05 -2.70 7.87
C LEU A 142 0.42 -2.27 7.82
N GLU A 143 0.96 -1.98 6.64
CA GLU A 143 2.33 -1.47 6.49
C GLU A 143 2.53 -0.14 7.22
N ALA A 144 1.62 0.82 7.02
CA ALA A 144 1.71 2.12 7.70
C ALA A 144 1.55 2.01 9.23
N GLU A 145 0.59 1.21 9.69
CA GLU A 145 0.33 0.99 11.12
C GLU A 145 1.44 0.18 11.80
N TRP A 146 2.08 -0.73 11.06
CA TRP A 146 3.23 -1.49 11.54
C TRP A 146 4.40 -0.59 11.88
N ASP A 147 4.72 0.34 10.98
CA ASP A 147 5.78 1.32 11.18
C ASP A 147 5.49 2.25 12.36
N ASN A 148 4.22 2.64 12.56
CA ASN A 148 3.80 3.39 13.73
C ASN A 148 3.95 2.58 15.02
N ALA A 149 3.49 1.33 15.02
CA ALA A 149 3.58 0.42 16.16
C ALA A 149 5.04 0.18 16.59
N MET A 150 5.94 0.00 15.63
CA MET A 150 7.37 -0.14 15.90
C MET A 150 7.99 1.12 16.51
N ARG A 151 7.60 2.32 16.04
CA ARG A 151 8.13 3.59 16.54
C ARG A 151 7.62 3.96 17.93
N ASN A 152 6.34 3.69 18.19
CA ASN A 152 5.64 4.17 19.39
C ASN A 152 5.46 3.09 20.47
N ASP A 153 5.95 1.87 20.24
CA ASP A 153 5.69 0.69 21.08
C ASP A 153 4.18 0.43 21.25
N GLU A 154 3.39 0.71 20.20
CA GLU A 154 1.95 0.47 20.21
C GLU A 154 1.64 -1.00 19.93
N LYS A 155 0.57 -1.48 20.54
CA LYS A 155 0.13 -2.87 20.41
C LYS A 155 -0.96 -2.97 19.36
N ILE A 156 -0.69 -3.75 18.32
CA ILE A 156 -1.66 -4.07 17.28
C ILE A 156 -2.01 -5.56 17.33
N ALA A 157 -3.22 -5.90 16.91
CA ALA A 157 -3.67 -7.27 16.75
C ALA A 157 -4.31 -7.47 15.38
N LEU A 158 -4.12 -8.66 14.82
CA LEU A 158 -4.83 -9.14 13.65
C LEU A 158 -5.89 -10.14 14.06
N ILE A 159 -7.09 -9.96 13.50
CA ILE A 159 -8.18 -10.90 13.59
C ILE A 159 -8.50 -11.34 12.16
N LEU A 160 -8.18 -12.60 11.85
CA LEU A 160 -8.55 -13.23 10.58
C LEU A 160 -9.73 -14.16 10.83
N PHE A 161 -10.75 -14.13 9.99
CA PHE A 161 -11.89 -15.01 10.14
C PHE A 161 -12.45 -15.47 8.81
N ASP A 162 -13.15 -16.59 8.84
CA ASP A 162 -13.70 -17.27 7.68
C ASP A 162 -15.08 -17.84 8.00
N ILE A 163 -15.99 -17.77 7.03
CA ILE A 163 -17.34 -18.28 7.15
C ILE A 163 -17.34 -19.82 7.11
N ASP A 164 -17.86 -20.41 8.19
CA ASP A 164 -17.89 -21.86 8.34
C ASP A 164 -18.79 -22.53 7.29
N ASN A 165 -18.23 -23.50 6.58
CA ASN A 165 -18.96 -24.31 5.58
C ASN A 165 -19.58 -23.45 4.46
N PHE A 166 -18.95 -22.34 4.07
CA PHE A 166 -19.48 -21.47 3.02
C PHE A 166 -19.70 -22.19 1.69
N LYS A 167 -18.84 -23.15 1.35
CA LYS A 167 -19.08 -24.05 0.21
C LYS A 167 -20.42 -24.78 0.29
N THR A 168 -20.81 -25.30 1.46
CA THR A 168 -22.11 -25.94 1.67
C THR A 168 -23.26 -24.97 1.50
N VAL A 169 -23.09 -23.70 1.89
CA VAL A 169 -24.08 -22.64 1.63
C VAL A 169 -24.26 -22.46 0.12
N ASN A 170 -23.18 -22.32 -0.63
CA ASN A 170 -23.23 -22.20 -2.10
C ASN A 170 -23.86 -23.43 -2.77
N ASP A 171 -23.46 -24.63 -2.35
CA ASP A 171 -23.97 -25.89 -2.90
C ASP A 171 -25.48 -26.08 -2.59
N THR A 172 -25.96 -25.56 -1.47
CA THR A 172 -27.36 -25.73 -1.02
C THR A 172 -28.30 -24.66 -1.58
N TYR A 173 -27.86 -23.40 -1.58
CA TYR A 173 -28.71 -22.24 -1.89
C TYR A 173 -28.36 -21.60 -3.23
N GLY A 174 -27.19 -21.89 -3.81
CA GLY A 174 -26.69 -21.27 -5.02
C GLY A 174 -25.75 -20.09 -4.73
N HIS A 175 -24.90 -19.77 -5.71
CA HIS A 175 -23.89 -18.71 -5.57
C HIS A 175 -24.50 -17.33 -5.30
N ASP A 176 -25.63 -16.99 -5.91
CA ASP A 176 -26.30 -15.70 -5.68
C ASP A 176 -26.66 -15.49 -4.20
N PHE A 177 -27.05 -16.56 -3.50
CA PHE A 177 -27.34 -16.51 -2.07
C PHE A 177 -26.07 -16.47 -1.22
N GLY A 178 -24.99 -17.12 -1.65
CA GLY A 178 -23.67 -16.97 -1.03
C GLY A 178 -23.17 -15.53 -1.11
N ASP A 179 -23.25 -14.93 -2.30
CA ASP A 179 -22.88 -13.54 -2.54
C ASP A 179 -23.71 -12.58 -1.68
N LEU A 180 -25.02 -12.81 -1.59
CA LEU A 180 -25.91 -12.06 -0.72
C LEU A 180 -25.57 -12.25 0.78
N ALA A 181 -25.04 -13.40 1.18
CA ALA A 181 -24.57 -13.64 2.54
C ALA A 181 -23.32 -12.81 2.84
N LEU A 182 -22.36 -12.77 1.90
CA LEU A 182 -21.13 -12.00 2.02
C LEU A 182 -21.43 -10.50 2.13
N ILE A 183 -22.35 -9.98 1.30
CA ILE A 183 -22.82 -8.59 1.37
C ILE A 183 -23.42 -8.30 2.76
N GLN A 184 -24.38 -9.10 3.21
CA GLN A 184 -25.03 -8.90 4.51
C GLN A 184 -24.07 -9.04 5.70
N LEU A 185 -23.04 -9.88 5.58
CA LEU A 185 -21.99 -10.02 6.58
C LEU A 185 -21.13 -8.76 6.60
N ALA A 186 -20.65 -8.29 5.44
CA ALA A 186 -19.85 -7.08 5.35
C ALA A 186 -20.58 -5.86 5.93
N GLU A 187 -21.87 -5.68 5.62
CA GLU A 187 -22.71 -4.63 6.19
C GLU A 187 -22.85 -4.75 7.71
N LEU A 188 -23.07 -5.97 8.22
CA LEU A 188 -23.14 -6.22 9.66
C LEU A 188 -21.82 -5.81 10.32
N MET A 189 -20.70 -6.30 9.79
CA MET A 189 -19.38 -6.07 10.37
C MET A 189 -19.01 -4.58 10.31
N LYS A 190 -19.28 -3.88 9.20
CA LYS A 190 -19.07 -2.44 9.08
C LYS A 190 -19.85 -1.62 10.11
N SER A 191 -21.02 -2.11 10.56
CA SER A 191 -21.80 -1.47 11.62
C SER A 191 -21.33 -1.78 13.05
N LYS A 192 -20.47 -2.79 13.23
CA LYS A 192 -20.01 -3.30 14.53
C LYS A 192 -18.53 -3.05 14.81
N VAL A 193 -17.71 -3.00 13.77
CA VAL A 193 -16.30 -2.65 13.86
C VAL A 193 -16.19 -1.14 14.08
N GLU A 194 -15.46 -0.74 15.11
CA GLU A 194 -15.23 0.67 15.43
C GLU A 194 -14.44 1.37 14.31
N GLN A 195 -14.68 2.67 14.10
CA GLN A 195 -14.07 3.43 13.00
C GLN A 195 -12.54 3.46 13.02
N GLN A 196 -11.93 3.31 14.20
CA GLN A 196 -10.48 3.28 14.37
C GLN A 196 -9.84 1.94 13.93
N HIS A 197 -10.66 0.90 13.69
CA HIS A 197 -10.20 -0.41 13.24
C HIS A 197 -10.41 -0.55 11.74
N VAL A 198 -9.53 -1.32 11.10
CA VAL A 198 -9.58 -1.56 9.66
C VAL A 198 -10.25 -2.89 9.41
N PHE A 199 -11.28 -2.91 8.57
CA PHE A 199 -11.98 -4.13 8.17
C PHE A 199 -11.90 -4.31 6.65
N ALA A 200 -11.51 -5.51 6.21
CA ALA A 200 -11.34 -5.83 4.81
C ALA A 200 -11.75 -7.27 4.47
N ARG A 201 -12.07 -7.51 3.20
CA ARG A 201 -12.20 -8.86 2.65
C ARG A 201 -10.82 -9.35 2.20
N TRP A 202 -10.39 -10.49 2.75
CA TRP A 202 -9.08 -11.07 2.47
C TRP A 202 -9.06 -11.93 1.21
N GLY A 203 -10.15 -12.67 0.97
CA GLY A 203 -10.36 -13.46 -0.24
C GLY A 203 -11.50 -14.45 -0.08
N GLY A 204 -12.27 -14.75 -1.13
CA GLY A 204 -13.39 -15.71 -1.04
C GLY A 204 -14.35 -15.37 0.11
N GLU A 205 -14.45 -16.26 1.08
CA GLU A 205 -15.22 -16.13 2.33
C GLU A 205 -14.41 -15.66 3.56
N GLU A 206 -13.16 -15.26 3.36
CA GLU A 206 -12.23 -14.80 4.39
C GLU A 206 -12.21 -13.27 4.52
N PHE A 207 -12.13 -12.82 5.76
CA PHE A 207 -12.13 -11.41 6.15
C PHE A 207 -11.08 -11.16 7.23
N ILE A 208 -10.59 -9.94 7.28
CA ILE A 208 -9.52 -9.55 8.20
C ILE A 208 -9.81 -8.20 8.87
N ILE A 209 -9.41 -8.09 10.13
CA ILE A 209 -9.49 -6.87 10.93
C ILE A 209 -8.13 -6.55 11.53
N LEU A 210 -7.70 -5.30 11.39
CA LEU A 210 -6.58 -4.72 12.13
C LEU A 210 -7.14 -3.92 13.30
N VAL A 211 -6.74 -4.31 14.51
CA VAL A 211 -7.11 -3.65 15.76
C VAL A 211 -5.85 -2.96 16.28
N THR A 212 -5.89 -1.64 16.38
CA THR A 212 -4.79 -0.82 16.91
C THR A 212 -5.00 -0.52 18.39
N ASN A 213 -3.92 -0.17 19.09
CA ASN A 213 -3.92 0.21 20.51
C ASN A 213 -4.64 -0.79 21.43
N THR A 214 -4.36 -2.09 21.26
CA THR A 214 -5.12 -3.16 21.92
C THR A 214 -4.24 -4.19 22.62
N VAL A 215 -4.79 -4.84 23.65
CA VAL A 215 -4.18 -6.02 24.29
C VAL A 215 -4.95 -7.31 23.95
N GLU A 216 -4.34 -8.47 24.24
CA GLU A 216 -4.89 -9.79 23.84
C GLU A 216 -6.35 -9.97 24.24
N LYS A 217 -6.67 -9.59 25.48
CA LYS A 217 -8.01 -9.73 26.04
C LYS A 217 -9.04 -8.89 25.27
N GLU A 218 -8.67 -7.69 24.85
CA GLU A 218 -9.56 -6.77 24.12
C GLU A 218 -9.75 -7.24 22.70
N ALA A 219 -8.67 -7.60 22.00
CA ALA A 219 -8.75 -8.18 20.65
C ALA A 219 -9.62 -9.45 20.62
N PHE A 220 -9.48 -10.32 21.64
CA PHE A 220 -10.35 -11.48 21.80
C PHE A 220 -11.82 -11.10 22.02
N GLN A 221 -12.09 -10.09 22.86
CA GLN A 221 -13.46 -9.62 23.11
C GLN A 221 -14.11 -9.03 21.85
N VAL A 222 -13.34 -8.29 21.04
CA VAL A 222 -13.80 -7.80 19.74
C VAL A 222 -14.16 -8.98 18.84
N ALA A 223 -13.26 -9.95 18.67
CA ALA A 223 -13.50 -11.12 17.84
C ALA A 223 -14.73 -11.93 18.31
N GLU A 224 -14.88 -12.15 19.63
CA GLU A 224 -15.98 -12.94 20.19
C GLU A 224 -17.34 -12.23 20.06
N SER A 225 -17.35 -10.91 20.22
CA SER A 225 -18.53 -10.08 19.98
C SER A 225 -18.99 -10.17 18.52
N LEU A 226 -18.05 -10.05 17.58
CA LEU A 226 -18.32 -10.15 16.14
C LEU A 226 -18.81 -11.56 15.75
N ARG A 227 -18.16 -12.61 16.27
CA ARG A 227 -18.58 -14.00 16.11
C ARG A 227 -20.03 -14.19 16.56
N PHE A 228 -20.37 -13.68 17.75
CA PHE A 228 -21.72 -13.76 18.29
C PHE A 228 -22.76 -13.02 17.42
N PHE A 229 -22.42 -11.83 16.89
CA PHE A 229 -23.29 -11.12 15.96
C PHE A 229 -23.54 -11.91 14.67
N ILE A 230 -22.53 -12.59 14.14
CA ILE A 230 -22.70 -13.44 12.96
C ILE A 230 -23.63 -14.62 13.29
N GLU A 231 -23.38 -15.34 14.38
CA GLU A 231 -24.19 -16.51 14.77
C GLU A 231 -25.67 -16.16 15.01
N THR A 232 -25.94 -14.97 15.53
CA THR A 232 -27.31 -14.54 15.91
C THR A 232 -28.03 -13.77 14.82
N LYS A 233 -27.34 -13.34 13.76
CA LYS A 233 -27.96 -12.62 12.65
C LYS A 233 -28.78 -13.59 11.79
N HIS A 234 -29.98 -13.15 11.42
CA HIS A 234 -30.73 -13.76 10.33
C HIS A 234 -30.20 -13.25 8.98
N PHE A 235 -29.68 -14.16 8.17
CA PHE A 235 -29.24 -13.88 6.81
C PHE A 235 -30.37 -14.22 5.84
N SER A 236 -30.74 -13.28 4.99
CA SER A 236 -31.83 -13.47 4.02
C SER A 236 -31.54 -14.68 3.12
N GLY A 237 -32.44 -15.65 3.11
CA GLY A 237 -32.32 -16.86 2.29
C GLY A 237 -31.41 -17.96 2.85
N ILE A 238 -30.76 -17.76 4.00
CA ILE A 238 -29.88 -18.75 4.63
C ILE A 238 -30.32 -19.03 6.06
N SER A 239 -30.38 -20.31 6.42
CA SER A 239 -30.92 -20.75 7.71
C SER A 239 -30.03 -20.37 8.90
N LYS A 240 -28.71 -20.58 8.79
CA LYS A 240 -27.71 -20.22 9.82
C LYS A 240 -26.36 -20.02 9.17
N LEU A 241 -25.63 -19.01 9.64
CA LEU A 241 -24.24 -18.74 9.28
C LEU A 241 -23.42 -18.68 10.57
N THR A 242 -22.22 -19.26 10.56
CA THR A 242 -21.24 -19.07 11.65
C THR A 242 -19.88 -18.78 11.04
N ALA A 243 -18.96 -18.27 11.85
CA ALA A 243 -17.60 -18.01 11.41
C ALA A 243 -16.61 -18.41 12.51
N SER A 244 -15.43 -18.84 12.08
CA SER A 244 -14.30 -19.14 12.94
C SER A 244 -13.28 -18.01 12.87
N PHE A 245 -12.66 -17.67 14.00
CA PHE A 245 -11.77 -16.51 14.13
C PHE A 245 -10.41 -16.93 14.70
N GLY A 246 -9.35 -16.44 14.07
CA GLY A 246 -7.97 -16.50 14.55
C GLY A 246 -7.50 -15.11 14.96
N VAL A 247 -7.01 -14.97 16.19
CA VAL A 247 -6.48 -13.71 16.73
C VAL A 247 -4.98 -13.86 16.97
N ALA A 248 -4.18 -12.92 16.49
CA ALA A 248 -2.76 -12.84 16.78
C ALA A 248 -2.36 -11.43 17.17
N LEU A 249 -1.44 -11.31 18.12
CA LEU A 249 -0.92 -10.02 18.57
C LEU A 249 0.48 -9.80 18.05
N TYR A 250 0.74 -8.54 17.72
CA TYR A 250 2.09 -8.07 17.53
C TYR A 250 2.88 -8.22 18.83
N GLU A 251 4.08 -8.77 18.69
CA GLU A 251 5.08 -8.88 19.73
C GLU A 251 6.39 -8.33 19.16
N GLN A 252 7.19 -7.65 19.97
CA GLN A 252 8.45 -7.10 19.53
C GLN A 252 9.36 -8.21 18.94
N GLY A 253 9.95 -7.92 17.77
CA GLY A 253 10.91 -8.81 17.11
C GLY A 253 10.29 -9.85 16.16
N ILE A 254 9.00 -9.73 15.84
CA ILE A 254 8.35 -10.53 14.79
C ILE A 254 8.19 -9.70 13.51
N THR A 255 8.00 -10.33 12.35
CA THR A 255 7.67 -9.63 11.10
C THR A 255 6.16 -9.56 10.85
N ARG A 256 5.73 -8.74 9.87
CA ARG A 256 4.32 -8.66 9.42
C ARG A 256 3.81 -10.00 8.94
N GLU A 257 4.64 -10.70 8.18
CA GLU A 257 4.37 -12.01 7.62
C GLU A 257 4.21 -13.05 8.73
N GLU A 258 5.03 -12.99 9.78
CA GLU A 258 4.87 -13.83 10.96
C GLU A 258 3.58 -13.51 11.71
N LEU A 259 3.17 -12.24 11.83
CA LEU A 259 1.90 -11.89 12.47
C LEU A 259 0.69 -12.46 11.70
N MET A 260 0.71 -12.33 10.37
CA MET A 260 -0.30 -12.93 9.49
C MET A 260 -0.35 -14.46 9.66
N GLN A 261 0.82 -15.13 9.63
CA GLN A 261 0.91 -16.57 9.79
C GLN A 261 0.38 -17.03 11.16
N ARG A 262 0.62 -16.26 12.23
CA ARG A 262 0.06 -16.56 13.56
C ARG A 262 -1.46 -16.47 13.57
N ALA A 263 -2.05 -15.48 12.89
CA ALA A 263 -3.50 -15.35 12.76
C ALA A 263 -4.09 -16.53 11.97
N ASP A 264 -3.44 -16.94 10.87
CA ASP A 264 -3.81 -18.13 10.09
C ASP A 264 -3.79 -19.40 10.94
N ILE A 265 -2.72 -19.62 11.71
CA ILE A 265 -2.60 -20.79 12.61
C ILE A 265 -3.74 -20.80 13.63
N ALA A 266 -4.06 -19.64 14.23
CA ALA A 266 -5.14 -19.53 15.18
C ALA A 266 -6.51 -19.81 14.54
N LEU A 267 -6.75 -19.31 13.33
CA LEU A 267 -7.98 -19.56 12.58
C LEU A 267 -8.13 -21.04 12.24
N TYR A 268 -7.04 -21.67 11.81
CA TYR A 268 -7.00 -23.11 11.55
C TYR A 268 -7.38 -23.92 12.79
N GLU A 269 -6.84 -23.57 13.96
CA GLU A 269 -7.19 -24.23 15.22
C GLU A 269 -8.66 -23.99 15.61
N ALA A 270 -9.22 -22.80 15.39
CA ALA A 270 -10.66 -22.56 15.59
C ALA A 270 -11.53 -23.47 14.71
N LYS A 271 -11.17 -23.63 13.43
CA LYS A 271 -11.87 -24.53 12.50
C LYS A 271 -11.76 -26.00 12.91
N LYS A 272 -10.58 -26.42 13.37
CA LYS A 272 -10.29 -27.78 13.81
C LYS A 272 -10.99 -28.14 15.13
N ASN A 273 -11.15 -27.18 16.04
CA ASN A 273 -11.79 -27.36 17.35
C ASN A 273 -13.31 -27.34 17.31
N GLY A 274 -13.93 -27.47 16.13
CA GLY A 274 -15.39 -27.56 15.99
C GLY A 274 -16.06 -26.31 15.43
N LYS A 275 -15.29 -25.34 14.90
CA LYS A 275 -15.79 -24.12 14.25
C LYS A 275 -16.55 -23.20 15.19
N ASN A 276 -17.15 -22.12 14.66
CA ASN A 276 -17.95 -21.14 15.42
C ASN A 276 -17.29 -20.72 16.75
N GLN A 277 -16.00 -20.38 16.70
CA GLN A 277 -15.24 -20.02 17.89
C GLN A 277 -14.09 -19.08 17.55
N VAL A 278 -13.58 -18.41 18.58
CA VAL A 278 -12.37 -17.60 18.52
C VAL A 278 -11.22 -18.38 19.15
N CYS A 279 -10.10 -18.49 18.43
CA CYS A 279 -8.83 -18.97 18.96
C CYS A 279 -7.82 -17.84 18.92
N VAL A 280 -7.04 -17.70 20.01
CA VAL A 280 -5.91 -16.77 20.08
C VAL A 280 -4.64 -17.57 19.86
N TYR A 281 -3.76 -17.09 18.98
CA TYR A 281 -2.44 -17.67 18.80
C TYR A 281 -1.68 -17.63 20.11
N ARG A 282 -1.19 -18.79 20.54
CA ARG A 282 -0.30 -18.92 21.69
C ARG A 282 0.98 -19.59 21.24
N LYS A 283 2.11 -18.96 21.52
CA LYS A 283 3.42 -19.58 21.35
C LYS A 283 3.46 -20.79 22.28
N GLU A 284 3.70 -21.98 21.74
CA GLU A 284 3.92 -23.17 22.57
C GLU A 284 5.08 -22.88 23.53
N LYS A 285 4.81 -22.98 24.83
CA LYS A 285 5.87 -22.96 25.84
C LYS A 285 6.65 -24.26 25.69
N LYS A 286 7.84 -24.19 25.09
CA LYS A 286 8.85 -25.24 25.22
C LYS A 286 9.37 -25.30 26.65
#